data_AF-A0A150TLF9-F1
#
_entry.id   AF-A0A150TLF9-F1
#
_cell.length_a   1.000
_cell.length_b   1.000
_cell.length_c   1.000
_cell.angle_alpha   90.00
_cell.angle_beta   90.00
_cell.angle_gamma   90.00
#
_symmetry.space_group_name_H-M   'P 1'
#
loop_
_entity.id
_entity.type
_entity.pdbx_description
1 polymer ?
#
loop_
_entity_poly.entity_id
_entity_poly.type
_entity_poly.pdbx_seq_one_letter_code
_entity_poly.pdbx_strand_id
1 'polypeptide(L)'
;MIERRGEVVPLVDLGAIFELGASSATRALVVRRNGAPFAFGVTRVLGQQEVVVRPLEDPLVKVPGVSGSTDLGDGRPTLVLDLVSLSGRLSAGQGGRAGLVRVAS
;
A
#
# COMPACT_ATOMS: atom_id res chain seq x y z
N MET A 1 -1.87 12.52 0.13
CA MET A 1 -3.34 12.30 0.14
C MET A 1 -3.86 12.45 -1.27
N ILE A 2 -5.02 11.88 -1.59
CA ILE A 2 -5.72 12.05 -2.87
C ILE A 2 -7.19 12.44 -2.63
N GLU A 3 -7.80 13.16 -3.57
CA GLU A 3 -9.23 13.46 -3.54
C GLU A 3 -9.99 12.44 -4.41
N ARG A 4 -11.09 11.89 -3.88
CA ARG A 4 -11.97 10.96 -4.59
C ARG A 4 -13.42 11.27 -4.29
N ARG A 5 -14.17 11.79 -5.28
CA ARG A 5 -15.61 12.11 -5.17
C ARG A 5 -15.93 12.98 -3.93
N GLY A 6 -15.08 13.98 -3.65
CA GLY A 6 -15.21 14.85 -2.48
C GLY A 6 -14.74 14.25 -1.15
N GLU A 7 -14.24 13.00 -1.14
CA GLU A 7 -13.63 12.37 0.03
C GLU A 7 -12.09 12.46 -0.06
N VAL A 8 -11.44 12.89 1.02
CA VAL A 8 -9.98 12.87 1.13
C VAL A 8 -9.52 11.50 1.59
N VAL A 9 -8.71 10.83 0.76
CA VAL A 9 -8.20 9.50 1.04
C VAL A 9 -6.69 9.58 1.32
N PRO A 10 -6.21 9.05 2.46
CA PRO A 10 -4.78 9.00 2.73
C PRO A 10 -4.07 8.10 1.70
N LEU A 11 -2.89 8.53 1.25
CA LEU A 11 -2.09 7.81 0.27
C LEU A 11 -0.86 7.23 0.97
N VAL A 12 -0.71 5.93 0.91
CA VAL A 12 0.45 5.16 1.38
C VAL A 12 1.47 5.06 0.24
N ASP A 13 2.71 5.44 0.53
CA ASP A 13 3.82 5.34 -0.41
C ASP A 13 4.57 4.01 -0.23
N LEU A 14 4.36 3.09 -1.19
CA LEU A 14 5.06 1.80 -1.21
C LEU A 14 6.57 1.95 -1.43
N GLY A 15 7.01 3.01 -2.13
CA GLY A 15 8.42 3.28 -2.36
C GLY A 15 9.14 3.62 -1.07
N ALA A 16 8.50 4.39 -0.19
CA ALA A 16 9.02 4.69 1.15
C ALA A 16 9.04 3.44 2.06
N ILE A 17 8.03 2.56 1.97
CA ILE A 17 7.94 1.35 2.80
C ILE A 17 9.00 0.31 2.44
N PHE A 18 9.28 0.16 1.15
CA PHE A 18 10.17 -0.87 0.61
C PHE A 18 11.50 -0.31 0.07
N GLU A 19 11.80 0.96 0.34
CA GLU A 19 13.04 1.65 -0.05
C GLU A 19 13.34 1.57 -1.56
N LEU A 20 12.29 1.65 -2.40
CA LEU A 20 12.37 1.46 -3.86
C LEU A 20 12.78 2.73 -4.63
N GLY A 21 13.20 3.78 -3.93
CA GLY A 21 13.49 5.09 -4.50
C GLY A 21 12.22 5.91 -4.82
N ALA A 22 12.33 6.86 -5.75
CA ALA A 22 11.24 7.77 -6.08
C ALA A 22 10.02 7.03 -6.64
N SER A 23 8.84 7.34 -6.12
CA SER A 23 7.59 6.72 -6.54
C SER A 23 7.26 7.06 -8.00
N SER A 24 7.07 6.03 -8.84
CA SER A 24 6.55 6.15 -10.21
C SER A 24 5.04 5.84 -10.28
N ALA A 25 4.32 6.14 -9.20
CA ALA A 25 2.89 5.90 -9.11
C ALA A 25 2.12 6.87 -10.04
N THR A 26 1.36 6.34 -10.98
CA THR A 26 0.48 7.11 -11.89
C THR A 26 -1.00 6.85 -11.62
N ARG A 27 -1.30 5.88 -10.76
CA ARG A 27 -2.65 5.44 -10.37
C ARG A 27 -2.67 5.19 -8.86
N ALA A 28 -3.88 5.08 -8.31
CA ALA A 28 -4.07 4.76 -6.91
C ALA A 28 -5.04 3.58 -6.75
N LEU A 29 -4.65 2.59 -5.93
CA LEU A 29 -5.50 1.48 -5.51
C LEU A 29 -6.14 1.83 -4.16
N VAL A 30 -7.47 2.00 -4.12
CA VAL A 30 -8.19 2.32 -2.89
C VAL A 30 -8.65 1.03 -2.20
N VAL A 31 -8.29 0.87 -0.93
CA VAL A 31 -8.61 -0.26 -0.06
C VAL A 31 -9.36 0.27 1.16
N ARG A 32 -10.22 -0.55 1.78
CA ARG A 32 -10.93 -0.19 3.02
C ARG A 32 -10.56 -1.14 4.15
N ARG A 33 -10.32 -0.57 5.33
CA ARG A 33 -10.11 -1.31 6.59
C ARG A 33 -11.09 -0.74 7.60
N ASN A 34 -11.96 -1.58 8.16
CA ASN A 34 -12.99 -1.16 9.11
C ASN A 34 -13.83 0.03 8.60
N GLY A 35 -14.14 0.06 7.30
CA GLY A 35 -14.89 1.13 6.66
C GLY A 35 -14.10 2.41 6.35
N ALA A 36 -12.88 2.59 6.85
CA ALA A 36 -12.02 3.72 6.53
C ALA A 36 -11.20 3.44 5.24
N PRO A 37 -11.24 4.33 4.23
CA PRO A 37 -10.45 4.14 3.02
C PRO A 37 -9.01 4.61 3.18
N PHE A 38 -8.12 3.96 2.45
CA PHE A 38 -6.73 4.36 2.22
C PHE A 38 -6.34 3.94 0.81
N ALA A 39 -5.33 4.57 0.26
CA ALA A 39 -4.88 4.35 -1.12
C ALA A 39 -3.41 3.95 -1.16
N PHE A 40 -3.03 3.15 -2.16
CA PHE A 40 -1.64 2.88 -2.50
C PHE A 40 -1.33 3.43 -3.87
N GLY A 41 -0.20 4.14 -3.99
CA GLY A 41 0.32 4.54 -5.30
C GLY A 41 0.79 3.31 -6.08
N VAL A 42 0.31 3.17 -7.32
CA VAL A 42 0.68 2.08 -8.24
C VAL A 42 0.90 2.62 -9.64
N THR A 43 1.72 1.94 -10.45
CA THR A 43 1.95 2.34 -11.85
C THR A 43 0.89 1.76 -12.79
N ARG A 44 0.44 0.53 -12.53
CA ARG A 44 -0.59 -0.14 -13.35
C ARG A 44 -1.39 -1.14 -12.52
N VAL A 45 -2.62 -1.40 -12.94
CA VAL A 45 -3.49 -2.45 -12.39
C VAL A 45 -3.64 -3.51 -13.46
N LEU A 46 -3.30 -4.76 -13.13
CA LEU A 46 -3.37 -5.91 -14.06
C LEU A 46 -4.76 -6.56 -14.09
N GLY A 47 -5.61 -6.24 -13.11
CA GLY A 47 -6.91 -6.88 -12.91
C GLY A 47 -6.93 -7.75 -11.66
N GLN A 48 -7.89 -8.65 -11.58
CA GLN A 48 -8.03 -9.65 -10.53
C GLN A 48 -7.69 -11.03 -11.11
N GLN A 49 -6.86 -11.78 -10.40
CA GLN A 49 -6.51 -13.16 -10.75
C GLN A 49 -6.38 -14.00 -9.47
N GLU A 50 -6.68 -15.29 -9.58
CA GLU A 50 -6.39 -16.25 -8.51
C GLU A 50 -4.92 -16.67 -8.59
N VAL A 51 -4.24 -16.70 -7.44
CA VAL A 51 -2.82 -17.04 -7.34
C VAL A 51 -2.57 -18.03 -6.21
N VAL A 52 -1.54 -18.85 -6.36
CA VAL A 52 -1.07 -19.73 -5.29
C VAL A 52 0.07 -19.02 -4.56
N VAL A 53 -0.22 -18.59 -3.32
CA VAL A 53 0.78 -17.94 -2.47
C VAL A 53 1.73 -18.99 -1.89
N ARG A 54 3.03 -18.78 -2.08
CA ARG A 54 4.11 -19.58 -1.51
C ARG A 54 4.82 -18.78 -0.42
N PRO A 55 5.33 -19.43 0.64
CA PRO A 55 6.25 -18.78 1.57
C PRO A 55 7.48 -18.22 0.83
N LEU A 56 8.09 -17.18 1.40
CA LEU A 56 9.42 -16.76 0.94
C LEU A 56 10.42 -17.91 1.17
N GLU A 57 11.43 -18.01 0.30
CA GLU A 57 12.36 -19.15 0.26
C GLU A 57 13.05 -19.41 1.60
N ASP A 58 13.38 -18.35 2.34
CA ASP A 58 13.83 -18.44 3.72
C ASP A 58 12.66 -18.12 4.68
N PRO A 59 12.15 -19.11 5.45
CA PRO A 59 11.05 -18.90 6.39
C PRO A 59 11.41 -17.99 7.57
N LEU A 60 12.70 -17.73 7.81
CA LEU A 60 13.16 -16.78 8.83
C LEU A 60 13.12 -15.33 8.32
N VAL A 61 13.07 -15.13 7.00
CA VAL A 61 12.94 -13.80 6.40
C VAL A 61 11.48 -13.34 6.50
N LYS A 62 11.23 -12.43 7.44
CA LYS A 62 9.96 -11.70 7.54
C LYS A 62 10.13 -10.30 6.98
N VAL A 63 9.58 -10.08 5.79
CA VAL A 63 9.47 -8.73 5.21
C VAL A 63 8.14 -8.12 5.68
N PRO A 64 8.15 -7.00 6.44
CA PRO A 64 6.92 -6.39 6.90
C PRO A 64 5.98 -6.04 5.74
N GLY A 65 4.73 -6.49 5.83
CA GLY A 65 3.72 -6.24 4.81
C GLY A 65 3.77 -7.16 3.59
N VAL A 66 4.59 -8.21 3.62
CA VAL A 66 4.63 -9.25 2.60
C VAL A 66 4.07 -10.55 3.19
N SER A 67 3.08 -11.13 2.52
CA SER A 67 2.48 -12.41 2.89
C SER A 67 3.19 -13.61 2.28
N GLY A 68 3.95 -13.40 1.20
CA GLY A 68 4.67 -14.44 0.47
C GLY A 68 5.01 -14.00 -0.95
N SER A 69 5.30 -14.99 -1.80
CA SER A 69 5.51 -14.81 -3.23
C SER A 69 4.56 -15.67 -4.05
N THR A 70 4.38 -15.32 -5.31
CA THR A 70 3.69 -16.12 -6.31
C THR A 70 4.45 -16.07 -7.62
N ASP A 71 4.25 -17.09 -8.44
CA ASP A 71 4.64 -17.08 -9.84
C ASP A 71 3.43 -16.66 -10.67
N LEU A 72 3.61 -15.67 -11.55
CA LEU A 72 2.56 -15.19 -12.47
C LEU A 72 2.74 -15.73 -13.91
N GLY A 73 3.71 -16.63 -14.12
CA GLY A 73 4.03 -17.19 -15.43
C GLY A 73 4.84 -16.26 -16.34
N ASP A 74 5.28 -15.11 -15.84
CA ASP A 74 6.15 -14.16 -16.53
C ASP A 74 7.65 -14.38 -16.25
N GLY A 75 7.97 -15.47 -15.53
CA GLY A 75 9.33 -15.86 -15.18
C GLY A 75 9.96 -15.01 -14.07
N ARG A 76 9.17 -14.21 -13.36
CA ARG A 76 9.65 -13.38 -12.24
C ARG A 76 8.86 -13.67 -10.96
N PRO A 77 9.53 -13.83 -9.81
CA PRO A 77 8.84 -13.88 -8.53
C PRO A 77 8.04 -12.59 -8.30
N THR A 78 6.77 -12.73 -7.95
CA THR A 78 5.90 -11.61 -7.59
C THR A 78 5.60 -11.66 -6.10
N LEU A 79 5.80 -10.54 -5.39
CA LEU A 79 5.46 -10.44 -3.97
C LEU A 79 3.96 -10.26 -3.78
N VAL A 80 3.40 -10.98 -2.80
CA VAL A 80 2.02 -10.82 -2.36
C VAL A 80 2.02 -9.92 -1.12
N LEU A 81 1.40 -8.75 -1.21
CA LEU A 81 1.40 -7.75 -0.14
C LEU A 81 0.15 -7.84 0.73
N ASP A 82 0.32 -7.78 2.05
CA ASP A 82 -0.77 -7.51 2.99
C ASP A 82 -0.96 -5.99 3.11
N LEU A 83 -1.85 -5.46 2.27
CA LEU A 83 -2.17 -4.04 2.23
C LEU A 83 -2.78 -3.51 3.55
N VAL A 84 -3.50 -4.34 4.30
CA VAL A 84 -4.12 -3.93 5.57
C VAL A 84 -3.04 -3.73 6.63
N SER A 85 -2.05 -4.62 6.69
CA SER A 85 -0.90 -4.47 7.60
C SER A 85 -0.05 -3.24 7.26
N LEU A 86 0.04 -2.89 5.97
CA LEU A 86 0.77 -1.72 5.50
C LEU A 86 0.02 -0.41 5.73
N SER A 87 -1.29 -0.45 5.94
CA SER A 87 -2.12 0.74 6.18
C SER A 87 -1.72 1.51 7.44
N GLY A 88 -1.04 0.86 8.40
CA GLY A 88 -0.56 1.51 9.63
C GLY A 88 0.72 2.32 9.44
N ARG A 89 1.43 2.13 8.32
CA ARG A 89 2.69 2.82 8.00
C ARG A 89 2.48 4.09 7.19
N LEU A 90 1.34 4.76 7.41
CA LEU A 90 1.04 6.05 6.79
C LEU A 90 2.19 7.00 7.09
N SER A 91 3.01 7.30 6.07
CA SER A 91 4.12 8.22 6.19
C SER A 91 3.59 9.58 6.62
N ALA A 92 3.88 9.95 7.86
CA ALA A 92 3.66 11.29 8.36
C ALA A 92 4.71 12.21 7.70
N GLY A 93 4.33 12.90 6.62
CA GLY A 93 5.07 14.08 6.18
C GLY A 93 4.94 14.46 4.70
N GLN A 94 4.50 15.71 4.50
CA GLN A 94 4.58 16.59 3.31
C GLN A 94 3.41 16.50 2.30
N GLY A 95 2.52 17.49 2.14
CA GLY A 95 2.29 18.76 2.83
C GLY A 95 0.96 19.38 2.34
N GLY A 96 0.22 20.04 3.25
CA GLY A 96 -1.03 20.73 2.94
C GLY A 96 -1.97 20.88 4.13
N ARG A 97 -1.59 21.76 5.09
CA ARG A 97 -2.45 22.39 6.12
C ARG A 97 -3.60 21.52 6.70
N ALA A 98 -3.31 20.64 7.65
CA ALA A 98 -4.34 20.13 8.56
C ALA A 98 -4.37 21.02 9.81
N GLY A 99 -5.48 21.75 9.97
CA GLY A 99 -5.72 22.66 11.08
C GLY A 99 -5.71 21.96 12.44
N LEU A 100 -5.31 22.74 13.43
CA LEU A 100 -5.32 22.41 14.85
C LEU A 100 -6.75 22.03 15.28
N VAL A 101 -7.04 20.75 15.51
CA VAL A 101 -8.29 20.35 16.19
C VAL A 101 -7.99 20.31 17.68
N ARG A 102 -8.33 21.39 18.39
CA ARG A 102 -8.45 21.37 19.85
C ARG A 102 -9.69 20.55 20.21
N VAL A 103 -9.52 19.63 21.16
CA VAL A 103 -10.64 19.09 21.93
C VAL A 103 -10.54 19.74 23.33
N ALA A 104 -11.49 20.62 23.62
CA ALA A 104 -11.94 20.94 24.98
C ALA A 104 -13.22 20.10 25.18
N SER A 105 -13.58 19.60 26.36
CA SER A 105 -13.21 19.88 27.75
C SER A 105 -13.28 18.59 28.56
#